data_AF-A0A3B8UAK2-F1
#
_entry.id   AF-A0A3B8UAK2-F1
#
_cell.length_a   1.000
_cell.length_b   1.000
_cell.length_c   1.000
_cell.angle_alpha   90.00
_cell.angle_beta   90.00
_cell.angle_gamma   90.00
#
_symmetry.space_group_name_H-M   'P 1'
#
loop_
_entity.id
_entity.type
_entity.pdbx_description
1 polymer ?
#
loop_
_entity_poly.entity_id
_entity_poly.type
_entity_poly.pdbx_seq_one_letter_code
_entity_poly.pdbx_strand_id
1 'polypeptide(L)'
;MASHEIDRRMNFMGLGRPTAGYSAISPLLRQAVPLALAAFYDKVRAEPETHRFFQNEGHISAASNAQQRHWDAIIDGRADDDYAASVRTIGRVHARIGLEPRWYIGGYSVILAHLTRAVVERPKKLFANRRAHDRVTAEALAELNQRVLLDMDLAISIYLDALQEERDRVQAEQAAAEARQAQVVRALGAALHSLADNDLSVTLPDVFPEEYRSLQNDFHAATRALRTAVRAVADSVESLSAGSSQLAIASEDLATRTERQATNLERTVNE
;
A
#
# COMPACT_ATOMS: atom_id res chain seq x y z
N MET A 1 12.43 2.92 -22.90
CA MET A 1 12.15 4.03 -21.95
C MET A 1 13.23 4.18 -20.89
N ALA A 2 13.62 3.14 -20.14
CA ALA A 2 14.70 3.26 -19.14
C ALA A 2 16.08 3.59 -19.73
N SER A 3 16.50 2.90 -20.79
CA SER A 3 17.79 3.19 -21.45
C SER A 3 17.87 4.66 -21.90
N HIS A 4 16.79 5.22 -22.45
CA HIS A 4 16.71 6.64 -22.82
C HIS A 4 16.83 7.61 -21.62
N GLU A 5 16.48 7.19 -20.40
CA GLU A 5 16.65 8.02 -19.21
C GLU A 5 18.07 7.95 -18.63
N ILE A 6 18.71 6.79 -18.72
CA ILE A 6 20.12 6.61 -18.40
C ILE A 6 20.97 7.45 -19.36
N ASP A 7 20.69 7.40 -20.66
CA ASP A 7 21.38 8.20 -21.68
C ASP A 7 21.29 9.70 -21.39
N ARG A 8 20.12 10.20 -20.98
CA ARG A 8 19.94 11.61 -20.62
C ARG A 8 20.82 12.03 -19.44
N ARG A 9 20.85 11.23 -18.37
CA ARG A 9 21.70 11.49 -17.20
C ARG A 9 23.18 11.42 -17.56
N MET A 10 23.59 10.40 -18.33
CA MET A 10 24.96 10.25 -18.82
C MET A 10 25.40 11.45 -19.64
N ASN A 11 24.57 11.89 -20.60
CA ASN A 11 24.85 13.06 -21.43
C ASN A 11 25.04 14.33 -20.59
N PHE A 12 24.20 14.55 -19.58
CA PHE A 12 24.35 15.68 -18.65
C PHE A 12 25.67 15.63 -17.88
N MET A 13 26.09 14.44 -17.45
CA MET A 13 27.36 14.23 -16.73
C MET A 13 28.59 14.22 -17.65
N GLY A 14 28.42 14.31 -18.98
CA GLY A 14 29.50 14.14 -19.94
C GLY A 14 30.04 12.71 -20.00
N LEU A 15 29.27 11.72 -19.54
CA LEU A 15 29.61 10.30 -19.59
C LEU A 15 29.22 9.71 -20.95
N GLY A 16 30.12 8.92 -21.50
CA GLY A 16 29.87 8.09 -22.68
C GLY A 16 30.58 6.75 -22.55
N ARG A 17 31.09 6.23 -23.67
CA ARG A 17 32.00 5.09 -23.64
C ARG A 17 33.20 5.40 -22.75
N PRO A 18 33.72 4.42 -21.99
CA PRO A 18 34.89 4.62 -21.16
C PRO A 18 36.05 5.29 -21.88
N THR A 19 36.69 6.28 -21.24
CA THR A 19 37.88 6.91 -21.81
C THR A 19 39.02 5.90 -21.86
N ALA A 20 39.97 6.08 -22.79
CA ALA A 20 41.14 5.19 -22.88
C ALA A 20 41.94 5.14 -21.56
N GLY A 21 42.00 6.26 -20.83
CA GLY A 21 42.64 6.33 -19.51
C GLY A 21 41.93 5.49 -18.46
N TYR A 22 40.59 5.57 -18.43
CA TYR A 22 39.77 4.77 -17.52
C TYR A 22 39.80 3.28 -17.87
N SER A 23 39.66 2.91 -19.15
CA SER A 23 39.77 1.52 -19.62
C SER A 23 41.10 0.88 -19.27
N ALA A 24 42.20 1.64 -19.27
CA ALA A 24 43.50 1.15 -18.86
C ALA A 24 43.59 0.83 -17.35
N ILE A 25 42.68 1.38 -16.54
CA ILE A 25 42.58 1.18 -15.09
C ILE A 25 41.51 0.14 -14.72
N SER A 26 40.55 -0.18 -15.60
CA SER A 26 39.51 -1.18 -15.35
C SER A 26 40.03 -2.54 -14.80
N PRO A 27 41.15 -3.13 -15.28
CA PRO A 27 41.67 -4.37 -14.69
C PRO A 27 42.08 -4.24 -13.22
N LEU A 28 42.67 -3.09 -12.84
CA LEU A 28 43.03 -2.78 -11.47
C LEU A 28 41.77 -2.61 -10.60
N LEU A 29 40.76 -1.91 -11.11
CA LEU A 29 39.49 -1.75 -10.41
C LEU A 29 38.83 -3.11 -10.14
N ARG A 30 38.76 -4.00 -11.14
CA ARG A 30 38.20 -5.35 -10.99
C ARG A 30 38.92 -6.19 -9.93
N GLN A 31 40.23 -6.02 -9.79
CA GLN A 31 41.00 -6.66 -8.72
C GLN A 31 40.73 -6.04 -7.34
N ALA A 32 40.42 -4.74 -7.30
CA ALA A 32 40.16 -4.01 -6.06
C ALA A 32 38.71 -4.17 -5.55
N VAL A 33 37.72 -4.40 -6.42
CA VAL A 33 36.30 -4.54 -6.01
C VAL A 33 36.10 -5.64 -4.95
N PRO A 34 36.66 -6.87 -5.07
CA PRO A 34 36.48 -7.90 -4.04
C PRO A 34 36.96 -7.46 -2.66
N LEU A 35 38.09 -6.75 -2.59
CA LEU A 35 38.65 -6.22 -1.34
C LEU A 35 37.79 -5.09 -0.77
N ALA A 36 37.27 -4.23 -1.65
CA ALA A 36 36.36 -3.15 -1.26
C ALA A 36 35.02 -3.69 -0.74
N LEU A 37 34.48 -4.74 -1.38
CA LEU A 37 33.27 -5.42 -0.94
C LEU A 37 33.48 -6.13 0.40
N ALA A 38 34.64 -6.77 0.62
CA ALA A 38 34.96 -7.37 1.91
C ALA A 38 34.91 -6.32 3.03
N ALA A 39 35.59 -5.17 2.84
CA ALA A 39 35.58 -4.07 3.80
C ALA A 39 34.18 -3.46 4.01
N PHE A 40 33.38 -3.36 2.94
CA PHE A 40 31.98 -2.94 3.02
C PHE A 40 31.15 -3.90 3.87
N TYR A 41 31.25 -5.21 3.63
CA TYR A 41 30.47 -6.19 4.40
C TYR A 41 30.94 -6.32 5.85
N ASP A 42 32.21 -6.03 6.16
CA ASP A 42 32.66 -5.91 7.55
C ASP A 42 31.95 -4.75 8.26
N LYS A 43 31.73 -3.62 7.57
CA LYS A 43 30.91 -2.52 8.11
C LYS A 43 29.44 -2.92 8.26
N VAL A 44 28.88 -3.62 7.27
CA VAL A 44 27.49 -4.11 7.34
C VAL A 44 27.30 -5.04 8.54
N ARG A 45 28.24 -5.95 8.81
CA ARG A 45 28.18 -6.82 10.00
C ARG A 45 28.26 -6.06 11.31
N ALA A 46 29.08 -5.01 11.36
CA ALA A 46 29.31 -4.22 12.56
C ALA A 46 28.14 -3.29 12.91
N GLU A 47 27.33 -2.88 11.92
CA GLU A 47 26.24 -1.92 12.10
C GLU A 47 24.87 -2.63 12.20
N PRO A 48 24.22 -2.66 13.39
CA PRO A 48 22.98 -3.41 13.61
C PRO A 48 21.86 -3.06 12.63
N GLU A 49 21.72 -1.79 12.25
CA GLU A 49 20.67 -1.33 11.33
C GLU A 49 20.79 -1.93 9.93
N THR A 50 22.00 -2.29 9.51
CA THR A 50 22.28 -2.89 8.21
C THR A 50 22.42 -4.42 8.28
N HIS A 51 23.01 -4.94 9.37
CA HIS A 51 23.18 -6.38 9.59
C HIS A 51 21.83 -7.12 9.63
N ARG A 52 20.80 -6.51 10.22
CA ARG A 52 19.46 -7.11 10.39
C ARG A 52 18.77 -7.58 9.10
N PHE A 53 19.21 -7.10 7.94
CA PHE A 53 18.65 -7.50 6.64
C PHE A 53 19.19 -8.85 6.14
N PHE A 54 20.23 -9.38 6.77
CA PHE A 54 20.88 -10.62 6.37
C PHE A 54 20.55 -11.74 7.37
N GLN A 55 20.17 -12.90 6.83
CA GLN A 55 19.77 -14.05 7.65
C GLN A 55 20.98 -14.83 8.15
N ASN A 56 22.05 -14.88 7.35
CA ASN A 56 23.28 -15.60 7.61
C ASN A 56 24.39 -15.17 6.63
N GLU A 57 25.60 -15.68 6.84
CA GLU A 57 26.77 -15.43 6.00
C GLU A 57 26.62 -15.92 4.54
N GLY A 58 25.79 -16.94 4.31
CA GLY A 58 25.45 -17.38 2.94
C GLY A 58 24.67 -16.32 2.17
N HIS A 59 23.73 -15.64 2.84
CA HIS A 59 22.98 -14.52 2.26
C HIS A 59 23.91 -13.34 1.95
N ILE A 60 24.83 -12.99 2.87
CA ILE A 60 25.85 -11.97 2.63
C ILE A 60 26.73 -12.32 1.43
N SER A 61 27.20 -13.57 1.35
CA SER A 61 28.05 -14.04 0.25
C SER A 61 27.33 -13.96 -1.10
N ALA A 62 26.05 -14.36 -1.16
CA ALA A 62 25.24 -14.24 -2.36
C ALA A 62 25.04 -12.77 -2.79
N ALA A 63 24.77 -11.88 -1.84
CA ALA A 63 24.64 -10.45 -2.10
C ALA A 63 25.96 -9.83 -2.58
N SER A 64 27.09 -10.22 -1.97
CA SER A 64 28.42 -9.77 -2.36
C SER A 64 28.78 -10.18 -3.80
N ASN A 65 28.48 -11.42 -4.16
CA ASN A 65 28.67 -11.91 -5.53
C ASN A 65 27.78 -11.18 -6.55
N ALA A 66 26.55 -10.80 -6.16
CA ALA A 66 25.68 -9.98 -7.01
C ALA A 66 26.23 -8.56 -7.17
N GLN A 67 26.68 -7.94 -6.07
CA GLN A 67 27.32 -6.62 -6.09
C GLN A 67 28.59 -6.64 -6.96
N GLN A 68 29.42 -7.68 -6.90
CA GLN A 68 30.60 -7.81 -7.75
C GLN A 68 30.24 -7.71 -9.25
N ARG A 69 29.21 -8.45 -9.70
CA ARG A 69 28.73 -8.38 -11.08
C ARG A 69 28.19 -7.00 -11.45
N HIS A 70 27.49 -6.35 -10.52
CA HIS A 70 26.99 -5.00 -10.73
C HIS A 70 28.13 -3.97 -10.86
N TRP A 71 29.13 -4.04 -9.99
CA TRP A 71 30.34 -3.21 -10.07
C TRP A 71 31.13 -3.44 -11.35
N ASP A 72 31.18 -4.68 -11.85
CA ASP A 72 31.77 -4.96 -13.17
C ASP A 72 31.04 -4.21 -14.30
N ALA A 73 29.71 -4.10 -14.23
CA ALA A 73 28.93 -3.32 -15.20
C ALA A 73 29.20 -1.81 -15.09
N ILE A 74 29.34 -1.28 -13.87
CA ILE A 74 29.73 0.12 -13.63
C ILE A 74 31.12 0.40 -14.21
N ILE A 75 32.09 -0.48 -13.97
CA ILE A 75 33.48 -0.37 -14.47
C ILE A 75 33.54 -0.51 -15.99
N ASP A 76 32.67 -1.33 -16.59
CA ASP A 76 32.54 -1.44 -18.05
C ASP A 76 31.83 -0.23 -18.66
N GLY A 77 31.21 0.61 -17.83
CA GLY A 77 30.45 1.76 -18.27
C GLY A 77 29.21 1.39 -19.08
N ARG A 78 28.55 0.29 -18.71
CA ARG A 78 27.34 -0.20 -19.39
C ARG A 78 26.16 0.74 -19.14
N ALA A 79 25.28 0.82 -20.13
CA ALA A 79 24.02 1.57 -20.11
C ALA A 79 22.91 0.82 -20.87
N ASP A 80 23.08 -0.50 -21.01
CA ASP A 80 22.16 -1.40 -21.70
C ASP A 80 20.98 -1.80 -20.79
N ASP A 81 20.04 -2.55 -21.36
CA ASP A 81 18.84 -2.98 -20.65
C ASP A 81 19.15 -3.91 -19.47
N ASP A 82 20.24 -4.69 -19.54
CA ASP A 82 20.70 -5.55 -18.44
C ASP A 82 21.18 -4.72 -17.25
N TYR A 83 21.99 -3.68 -17.51
CA TYR A 83 22.39 -2.72 -16.48
C TYR A 83 21.16 -2.00 -15.89
N ALA A 84 20.24 -1.55 -16.73
CA ALA A 84 19.00 -0.90 -16.29
C ALA A 84 18.14 -1.83 -15.41
N ALA A 85 18.07 -3.13 -15.74
CA ALA A 85 17.36 -4.13 -14.94
C ALA A 85 18.06 -4.38 -13.60
N SER A 86 19.40 -4.40 -13.57
CA SER A 86 20.18 -4.51 -12.33
C SER A 86 19.90 -3.35 -11.37
N VAL A 87 20.01 -2.11 -11.86
CA VAL A 87 19.77 -0.91 -11.02
C VAL A 87 18.33 -0.86 -10.50
N ARG A 88 17.34 -1.26 -11.33
CA ARG A 88 15.95 -1.40 -10.88
C ARG A 88 15.78 -2.42 -9.77
N THR A 89 16.43 -3.57 -9.90
CA THR A 89 16.39 -4.61 -8.88
C THR A 89 16.97 -4.09 -7.57
N ILE A 90 18.11 -3.41 -7.63
CA ILE A 90 18.77 -2.79 -6.47
C ILE A 90 17.85 -1.77 -5.81
N GLY A 91 17.34 -0.78 -6.55
CA GLY A 91 16.48 0.27 -5.99
C GLY A 91 15.21 -0.29 -5.33
N ARG A 92 14.51 -1.21 -6.01
CA ARG A 92 13.29 -1.83 -5.48
C ARG A 92 13.53 -2.74 -4.28
N VAL A 93 14.63 -3.51 -4.27
CA VAL A 93 14.97 -4.35 -3.11
C VAL A 93 15.22 -3.47 -1.89
N HIS A 94 15.99 -2.40 -2.03
CA HIS A 94 16.28 -1.50 -0.92
C HIS A 94 15.03 -0.78 -0.41
N ALA A 95 14.13 -0.35 -1.30
CA ALA A 95 12.83 0.22 -0.91
C ALA A 95 11.98 -0.80 -0.16
N ARG A 96 11.86 -2.02 -0.69
CA ARG A 96 11.06 -3.09 -0.10
C ARG A 96 11.53 -3.51 1.29
N ILE A 97 12.84 -3.60 1.52
CA ILE A 97 13.38 -3.94 2.85
C ILE A 97 13.40 -2.71 3.78
N GLY A 98 13.15 -1.51 3.27
CA GLY A 98 13.22 -0.27 4.05
C GLY A 98 14.64 0.08 4.48
N LEU A 99 15.65 -0.22 3.65
CA LEU A 99 17.01 0.29 3.90
C LEU A 99 17.01 1.79 3.61
N GLU A 100 17.37 2.59 4.60
CA GLU A 100 17.46 4.04 4.40
C GLU A 100 18.59 4.40 3.42
N PRO A 101 18.40 5.41 2.55
CA PRO A 101 19.44 5.86 1.62
C PRO A 101 20.77 6.22 2.27
N ARG A 102 20.78 6.66 3.55
CA ARG A 102 22.00 6.98 4.29
C ARG A 102 22.99 5.81 4.34
N TRP A 103 22.49 4.59 4.51
CA TRP A 103 23.30 3.38 4.61
C TRP A 103 23.75 2.90 3.24
N TYR A 104 22.90 3.06 2.23
CA TYR A 104 23.24 2.81 0.83
C TYR A 104 24.38 3.73 0.36
N ILE A 105 24.25 5.04 0.57
CA ILE A 105 25.27 6.05 0.25
C ILE A 105 26.55 5.79 1.06
N GLY A 106 26.42 5.47 2.35
CA GLY A 106 27.53 5.08 3.22
C GLY A 106 28.31 3.89 2.66
N GLY A 107 27.61 2.84 2.22
CA GLY A 107 28.21 1.66 1.61
C GLY A 107 29.02 1.97 0.35
N TYR A 108 28.47 2.78 -0.56
CA TYR A 108 29.19 3.26 -1.74
C TYR A 108 30.41 4.10 -1.36
N SER A 109 30.34 4.92 -0.31
CA SER A 109 31.49 5.72 0.14
C SER A 109 32.65 4.84 0.61
N VAL A 110 32.36 3.73 1.31
CA VAL A 110 33.38 2.74 1.72
C VAL A 110 34.03 2.12 0.49
N ILE A 111 33.24 1.63 -0.46
CA ILE A 111 33.77 0.99 -1.67
C ILE A 111 34.59 1.99 -2.48
N LEU A 112 34.07 3.20 -2.71
CA LEU A 112 34.75 4.24 -3.47
C LEU A 112 36.06 4.69 -2.81
N ALA A 113 36.14 4.72 -1.48
CA ALA A 113 37.39 5.01 -0.77
C ALA A 113 38.47 3.94 -1.04
N HIS A 114 38.09 2.66 -1.04
CA HIS A 114 39.00 1.57 -1.38
C HIS A 114 39.46 1.62 -2.84
N LEU A 115 38.53 1.83 -3.78
CA LEU A 115 38.86 1.94 -5.20
C LEU A 115 39.74 3.16 -5.49
N THR A 116 39.45 4.30 -4.86
CA THR A 116 40.25 5.52 -4.97
C THR A 116 41.69 5.26 -4.53
N ARG A 117 41.88 4.61 -3.39
CA ARG A 117 43.21 4.25 -2.89
C ARG A 117 43.95 3.34 -3.88
N ALA A 118 43.29 2.31 -4.40
CA ALA A 118 43.88 1.41 -5.39
C ALA A 118 44.35 2.16 -6.64
N VAL A 119 43.56 3.09 -7.15
CA VAL A 119 43.91 3.90 -8.34
C VAL A 119 45.09 4.85 -8.05
N VAL A 120 45.13 5.47 -6.87
CA VAL A 120 46.21 6.40 -6.47
C VAL A 120 47.53 5.66 -6.23
N GLU A 121 47.47 4.49 -5.57
CA GLU A 121 48.64 3.67 -5.22
C GLU A 121 49.14 2.80 -6.39
N ARG A 122 48.53 2.90 -7.57
CA ARG A 122 48.88 2.06 -8.72
C ARG A 122 50.37 2.19 -9.09
N PRO A 123 51.01 1.07 -9.45
CA PRO A 123 52.44 1.07 -9.74
C PRO A 123 52.76 1.89 -10.99
N LYS A 124 53.85 2.67 -10.92
CA LYS A 124 54.39 3.39 -12.08
C LYS A 124 55.16 2.41 -12.95
N LYS A 125 54.92 2.43 -14.27
CA LYS A 125 55.76 1.67 -15.22
C LYS A 125 57.19 2.23 -15.19
N LEU A 126 58.20 1.36 -15.39
CA LEU A 126 59.58 1.81 -15.57
C LEU A 126 59.64 2.82 -16.73
N PHE A 127 60.34 3.94 -16.51
CA PHE A 127 60.45 5.07 -17.45
C PHE A 127 59.15 5.83 -17.77
N ALA A 128 58.07 5.62 -16.99
CA ALA A 128 56.83 6.37 -17.20
C ALA A 128 57.01 7.88 -16.93
N ASN A 129 56.50 8.71 -17.85
CA ASN A 129 56.39 10.14 -17.62
C ASN A 129 55.43 10.42 -16.46
N ARG A 130 55.93 11.03 -15.38
CA ARG A 130 55.15 11.37 -14.18
C ARG A 130 53.89 12.17 -14.50
N ARG A 131 53.96 13.18 -15.38
CA ARG A 131 52.79 14.00 -15.75
C ARG A 131 51.73 13.16 -16.46
N ALA A 132 52.14 12.24 -17.33
CA ALA A 132 51.21 11.35 -18.03
C ALA A 132 50.57 10.34 -17.08
N HIS A 133 51.34 9.78 -16.14
CA HIS A 133 50.83 8.91 -15.08
C HIS A 133 49.79 9.63 -14.22
N ASP A 134 50.12 10.82 -13.71
CA ASP A 134 49.26 11.58 -12.81
C ASP A 134 47.98 12.03 -13.54
N ARG A 135 48.07 12.40 -14.82
CA ARG A 135 46.91 12.72 -15.66
C ARG A 135 45.94 11.54 -15.78
N VAL A 136 46.43 10.35 -16.14
CA VAL A 136 45.57 9.15 -16.28
C VAL A 136 44.95 8.76 -14.94
N THR A 137 45.67 8.93 -13.83
CA THR A 137 45.11 8.71 -12.49
C THR A 137 43.96 9.69 -12.21
N ALA A 138 44.15 10.99 -12.49
CA ALA A 138 43.14 12.01 -12.27
C ALA A 138 41.89 11.79 -13.15
N GLU A 139 42.08 11.52 -14.44
CA GLU A 139 40.98 11.22 -15.38
C GLU A 139 40.18 10.00 -14.92
N ALA A 140 40.84 8.94 -14.47
CA ALA A 140 40.15 7.74 -14.04
C ALA A 140 39.42 7.91 -12.71
N LEU A 141 39.94 8.70 -11.77
CA LEU A 141 39.23 9.03 -10.53
C LEU A 141 37.98 9.87 -10.83
N ALA A 142 38.09 10.86 -11.72
CA ALA A 142 36.97 11.69 -12.13
C ALA A 142 35.86 10.82 -12.77
N GLU A 143 36.22 9.98 -13.73
CA GLU A 143 35.27 9.11 -14.42
C GLU A 143 34.69 8.04 -13.48
N LEU A 144 35.50 7.41 -12.61
CA LEU A 144 35.01 6.49 -11.58
C LEU A 144 33.94 7.14 -10.71
N ASN A 145 34.23 8.34 -10.21
CA ASN A 145 33.31 9.07 -9.35
C ASN A 145 32.01 9.42 -10.08
N GLN A 146 32.08 9.88 -11.33
CA GLN A 146 30.90 10.15 -12.14
C GLN A 146 30.05 8.89 -12.37
N ARG A 147 30.67 7.75 -12.70
CA ARG A 147 29.96 6.48 -12.91
C ARG A 147 29.30 5.96 -11.64
N VAL A 148 29.98 6.08 -10.50
CA VAL A 148 29.43 5.71 -9.19
C VAL A 148 28.27 6.61 -8.80
N LEU A 149 28.39 7.92 -9.01
CA LEU A 149 27.31 8.87 -8.70
C LEU A 149 26.09 8.67 -9.61
N LEU A 150 26.30 8.34 -10.89
CA LEU A 150 25.23 7.96 -11.81
C LEU A 150 24.47 6.74 -11.31
N ASP A 151 25.20 5.68 -10.95
CA ASP A 151 24.62 4.43 -10.46
C ASP A 151 23.80 4.65 -9.18
N MET A 152 24.35 5.43 -8.26
CA MET A 152 23.67 5.84 -7.03
C MET A 152 22.41 6.65 -7.30
N ASP A 153 22.46 7.65 -8.19
CA ASP A 153 21.31 8.47 -8.60
C ASP A 153 20.18 7.61 -9.18
N LEU A 154 20.52 6.69 -10.09
CA LEU A 154 19.55 5.80 -10.71
C LEU A 154 18.88 4.88 -9.67
N ALA A 155 19.67 4.27 -8.78
CA ALA A 155 19.14 3.39 -7.74
C ALA A 155 18.26 4.15 -6.72
N ILE A 156 18.66 5.36 -6.32
CA ILE A 156 17.88 6.22 -5.42
C ILE A 156 16.61 6.72 -6.09
N SER A 157 16.65 7.10 -7.37
CA SER A 157 15.45 7.50 -8.11
C SER A 157 14.41 6.37 -8.09
N ILE A 158 14.83 5.14 -8.39
CA ILE A 158 13.94 3.97 -8.38
C ILE A 158 13.46 3.63 -6.97
N TYR A 159 14.30 3.83 -5.96
CA TYR A 159 13.90 3.69 -4.56
C TYR A 159 12.76 4.65 -4.21
N LEU A 160 12.89 5.93 -4.59
CA LEU A 160 11.89 6.96 -4.33
C LEU A 160 10.61 6.70 -5.13
N ASP A 161 10.72 6.29 -6.39
CA ASP A 161 9.57 5.89 -7.21
C ASP A 161 8.81 4.73 -6.56
N ALA A 162 9.51 3.70 -6.09
CA ALA A 162 8.89 2.57 -5.41
C ALA A 162 8.16 2.97 -4.12
N LEU A 163 8.72 3.92 -3.36
CA LEU A 163 8.05 4.46 -2.17
C LEU A 163 6.82 5.30 -2.54
N GLN A 164 6.88 6.07 -3.63
CA GLN A 164 5.76 6.86 -4.10
C GLN A 164 4.62 5.96 -4.61
N GLU A 165 4.93 4.93 -5.41
CA GLU A 165 3.99 3.91 -5.88
C GLU A 165 3.24 3.26 -4.70
N GLU A 166 3.96 2.90 -3.63
CA GLU A 166 3.36 2.32 -2.43
C GLU A 166 2.46 3.31 -1.69
N ARG A 167 2.88 4.57 -1.55
CA ARG A 167 2.08 5.62 -0.91
C ARG A 167 0.80 5.88 -1.69
N ASP A 168 0.88 5.98 -3.00
CA ASP A 168 -0.28 6.21 -3.87
C ASP A 168 -1.27 5.04 -3.79
N ARG A 169 -0.76 3.80 -3.73
CA ARG A 169 -1.59 2.60 -3.52
C ARG A 169 -2.35 2.68 -2.20
N VAL A 170 -1.65 2.92 -1.09
CA VAL A 170 -2.28 3.01 0.25
C VAL A 170 -3.32 4.14 0.30
N GLN A 171 -3.02 5.30 -0.30
CA GLN A 171 -3.97 6.41 -0.36
C GLN A 171 -5.21 6.07 -1.20
N ALA A 172 -5.04 5.40 -2.34
CA ALA A 172 -6.16 4.95 -3.16
C ALA A 172 -7.04 3.93 -2.43
N GLU A 173 -6.44 2.99 -1.70
CA GLU A 173 -7.15 2.02 -0.87
C GLU A 173 -7.95 2.69 0.25
N GLN A 174 -7.35 3.65 0.95
CA GLN A 174 -8.03 4.45 1.98
C GLN A 174 -9.20 5.26 1.41
N ALA A 175 -8.98 5.99 0.32
CA ALA A 175 -10.05 6.77 -0.33
C ALA A 175 -11.21 5.88 -0.80
N ALA A 176 -10.89 4.67 -1.32
CA ALA A 176 -11.91 3.71 -1.70
C ALA A 176 -12.69 3.17 -0.50
N ALA A 177 -12.02 2.93 0.64
CA ALA A 177 -12.68 2.52 1.89
C ALA A 177 -13.59 3.62 2.45
N GLU A 178 -13.11 4.86 2.50
CA GLU A 178 -13.90 6.03 2.92
C GLU A 178 -15.14 6.23 2.04
N ALA A 179 -14.99 6.08 0.71
CA ALA A 179 -16.11 6.17 -0.22
C ALA A 179 -17.16 5.08 0.03
N ARG A 180 -16.73 3.83 0.28
CA ARG A 180 -17.62 2.72 0.64
C ARG A 180 -18.35 2.99 1.96
N GLN A 181 -17.64 3.40 3.00
CA GLN A 181 -18.24 3.73 4.29
C GLN A 181 -19.26 4.87 4.16
N ALA A 182 -18.91 5.94 3.44
CA ALA A 182 -19.81 7.06 3.23
C ALA A 182 -21.08 6.65 2.47
N GLN A 183 -20.98 5.74 1.50
CA GLN A 183 -22.14 5.17 0.81
C GLN A 183 -23.05 4.39 1.78
N VAL A 184 -22.47 3.55 2.64
CA VAL A 184 -23.21 2.77 3.65
C VAL A 184 -23.93 3.68 4.65
N VAL A 185 -23.24 4.68 5.19
CA VAL A 185 -23.82 5.65 6.12
C VAL A 185 -24.96 6.44 5.47
N ARG A 186 -24.80 6.88 4.22
CA ARG A 186 -25.87 7.57 3.48
C ARG A 186 -27.09 6.66 3.26
N ALA A 187 -26.88 5.41 2.82
CA ALA A 187 -27.96 4.47 2.60
C ALA A 187 -28.73 4.16 3.88
N LEU A 188 -28.01 3.93 4.99
CA LEU A 188 -28.63 3.70 6.29
C LEU A 188 -29.37 4.93 6.81
N GLY A 189 -28.79 6.12 6.69
CA GLY A 189 -29.42 7.38 7.09
C GLY A 189 -30.73 7.62 6.32
N ALA A 190 -30.73 7.39 5.01
CA ALA A 190 -31.94 7.49 4.20
C ALA A 190 -33.02 6.47 4.62
N ALA A 191 -32.63 5.22 4.86
CA ALA A 191 -33.58 4.18 5.27
C ALA A 191 -34.16 4.44 6.67
N LEU A 192 -33.35 4.94 7.60
CA LEU A 192 -33.81 5.35 8.93
C LEU A 192 -34.76 6.56 8.87
N HIS A 193 -34.52 7.50 7.95
CA HIS A 193 -35.42 8.63 7.72
C HIS A 193 -36.80 8.14 7.24
N SER A 194 -36.85 7.23 6.26
CA SER A 194 -38.11 6.62 5.81
C SER A 194 -38.85 5.87 6.92
N LEU A 195 -38.13 5.15 7.79
CA LEU A 195 -38.75 4.52 8.96
C LEU A 195 -39.35 5.55 9.92
N ALA A 196 -38.67 6.68 10.15
CA ALA A 196 -39.19 7.76 10.99
C ALA A 196 -40.46 8.40 10.41
N ASP A 197 -40.60 8.39 9.07
CA ASP A 197 -41.81 8.82 8.35
C ASP A 197 -42.91 7.73 8.30
N ASN A 198 -42.76 6.67 9.10
CA ASN A 198 -43.65 5.50 9.19
C ASN A 198 -43.69 4.62 7.93
N ASP A 199 -42.73 4.75 7.01
CA ASP A 199 -42.58 3.81 5.89
C ASP A 199 -41.78 2.57 6.32
N LEU A 200 -42.51 1.55 6.76
CA LEU A 200 -41.93 0.26 7.14
C LEU A 200 -41.59 -0.64 5.95
N SER A 201 -41.90 -0.23 4.71
CA SER A 201 -41.59 -1.00 3.49
C SER A 201 -40.16 -0.80 3.01
N VAL A 202 -39.45 0.22 3.52
CA VAL A 202 -38.09 0.57 3.13
C VAL A 202 -37.10 -0.58 3.31
N THR A 203 -36.17 -0.68 2.37
CA THR A 203 -35.08 -1.66 2.37
C THR A 203 -33.77 -0.99 1.99
N LEU A 204 -32.66 -1.45 2.58
CA LEU A 204 -31.33 -1.10 2.09
C LEU A 204 -31.05 -1.75 0.71
N PRO A 205 -30.22 -1.14 -0.15
CA PRO A 205 -29.88 -1.68 -1.47
C PRO A 205 -29.26 -3.07 -1.41
N ASP A 206 -29.55 -3.93 -2.38
CA ASP A 206 -29.04 -5.32 -2.43
C ASP A 206 -27.52 -5.40 -2.58
N VAL A 207 -26.93 -4.44 -3.31
CA VAL A 207 -25.48 -4.32 -3.48
C VAL A 207 -24.93 -3.54 -2.28
N PHE A 208 -24.55 -4.26 -1.24
CA PHE A 208 -23.92 -3.74 -0.04
C PHE A 208 -22.50 -4.30 0.09
N PRO A 209 -21.50 -3.51 0.53
CA PRO A 209 -20.15 -4.04 0.71
C PRO A 209 -20.15 -5.18 1.73
N GLU A 210 -19.38 -6.23 1.45
CA GLU A 210 -19.38 -7.47 2.24
C GLU A 210 -19.12 -7.22 3.74
N GLU A 211 -18.20 -6.32 4.05
CA GLU A 211 -17.84 -5.91 5.42
C GLU A 211 -19.01 -5.27 6.21
N TYR A 212 -20.05 -4.79 5.53
CA TYR A 212 -21.25 -4.21 6.15
C TYR A 212 -22.51 -5.07 5.97
N ARG A 213 -22.40 -6.31 5.46
CA ARG A 213 -23.55 -7.19 5.22
C ARG A 213 -24.32 -7.53 6.51
N SER A 214 -23.63 -7.68 7.64
CA SER A 214 -24.30 -7.88 8.94
C SER A 214 -25.23 -6.71 9.27
N LEU A 215 -24.74 -5.48 9.13
CA LEU A 215 -25.51 -4.26 9.38
C LEU A 215 -26.77 -4.18 8.49
N GLN A 216 -26.62 -4.56 7.21
CA GLN A 216 -27.75 -4.64 6.29
C GLN A 216 -28.80 -5.65 6.75
N ASN A 217 -28.36 -6.86 7.10
CA ASN A 217 -29.23 -7.94 7.58
C ASN A 217 -29.96 -7.55 8.86
N ASP A 218 -29.26 -6.93 9.81
CA ASP A 218 -29.81 -6.47 11.08
C ASP A 218 -30.88 -5.40 10.87
N PHE A 219 -30.62 -4.43 9.97
CA PHE A 219 -31.61 -3.42 9.59
C PHE A 219 -32.88 -4.07 8.99
N HIS A 220 -32.73 -5.02 8.06
CA HIS A 220 -33.87 -5.72 7.47
C HIS A 220 -34.63 -6.56 8.50
N ALA A 221 -33.93 -7.21 9.43
CA ALA A 221 -34.53 -7.99 10.50
C ALA A 221 -35.35 -7.09 11.45
N ALA A 222 -34.78 -5.96 11.88
CA ALA A 222 -35.46 -4.98 12.72
C ALA A 222 -36.72 -4.41 12.03
N THR A 223 -36.62 -4.05 10.75
CA THR A 223 -37.75 -3.52 9.97
C THR A 223 -38.87 -4.56 9.81
N ARG A 224 -38.53 -5.83 9.59
CA ARG A 224 -39.52 -6.93 9.55
C ARG A 224 -40.19 -7.13 10.90
N ALA A 225 -39.43 -7.11 12.00
CA ALA A 225 -39.98 -7.25 13.35
C ALA A 225 -40.96 -6.11 13.67
N LEU A 226 -40.62 -4.87 13.31
CA LEU A 226 -41.48 -3.71 13.51
C LEU A 226 -42.78 -3.82 12.69
N ARG A 227 -42.72 -4.25 11.43
CA ARG A 227 -43.92 -4.53 10.62
C ARG A 227 -44.84 -5.56 11.27
N THR A 228 -44.27 -6.65 11.76
CA THR A 228 -45.04 -7.71 12.43
C THR A 228 -45.73 -7.18 13.68
N ALA A 229 -45.03 -6.39 14.50
CA ALA A 229 -45.61 -5.79 15.70
C ALA A 229 -46.77 -4.83 15.37
N VAL A 230 -46.60 -3.95 14.38
CA VAL A 230 -47.66 -3.01 13.96
C VAL A 230 -48.89 -3.75 13.40
N ARG A 231 -48.69 -4.82 12.62
CA ARG A 231 -49.80 -5.65 12.12
C ARG A 231 -50.55 -6.32 13.26
N ALA A 232 -49.85 -6.90 14.24
CA ALA A 232 -50.50 -7.51 15.40
C ALA A 232 -51.36 -6.52 16.21
N VAL A 233 -50.92 -5.26 16.30
CA VAL A 233 -51.72 -4.18 16.91
C VAL A 233 -52.96 -3.88 16.07
N ALA A 234 -52.83 -3.75 14.75
CA ALA A 234 -53.95 -3.51 13.85
C ALA A 234 -55.02 -4.63 13.93
N ASP A 235 -54.58 -5.90 13.88
CA ASP A 235 -55.46 -7.07 13.99
C ASP A 235 -56.21 -7.11 15.34
N SER A 236 -55.53 -6.70 16.42
CA SER A 236 -56.12 -6.61 17.77
C SER A 236 -57.19 -5.51 17.84
N VAL A 237 -56.95 -4.36 17.20
CA VAL A 237 -57.92 -3.26 17.12
C VAL A 237 -59.15 -3.65 16.31
N GLU A 238 -58.96 -4.36 15.18
CA GLU A 238 -60.06 -4.87 14.36
C GLU A 238 -60.92 -5.87 15.13
N SER A 239 -60.28 -6.81 15.84
CA SER A 239 -60.96 -7.79 16.69
C SER A 239 -61.74 -7.12 17.83
N LEU A 240 -61.18 -6.10 18.47
CA LEU A 240 -61.86 -5.30 19.49
C LEU A 240 -63.07 -4.55 18.92
N SER A 241 -62.95 -3.95 17.74
CA SER A 241 -64.05 -3.24 17.07
C SER A 241 -65.22 -4.18 16.72
N ALA A 242 -64.90 -5.38 16.22
CA ALA A 242 -65.89 -6.41 15.95
C ALA A 242 -66.60 -6.87 17.25
N GLY A 243 -65.84 -7.12 18.32
CA GLY A 243 -66.37 -7.49 19.63
C GLY A 243 -67.25 -6.40 20.25
N SER A 244 -66.85 -5.13 20.17
CA SER A 244 -67.66 -3.99 20.61
C SER A 244 -68.97 -3.88 19.83
N SER A 245 -68.95 -4.14 18.52
CA SER A 245 -70.16 -4.14 17.69
C SER A 245 -71.13 -5.26 18.09
N GLN A 246 -70.61 -6.45 18.39
CA GLN A 246 -71.42 -7.57 18.89
C GLN A 246 -72.00 -7.29 20.28
N LEU A 247 -71.21 -6.70 21.18
CA LEU A 247 -71.70 -6.29 22.50
C LEU A 247 -72.80 -5.25 22.40
N ALA A 248 -72.67 -4.26 21.51
CA ALA A 248 -73.72 -3.27 21.27
C ALA A 248 -75.04 -3.94 20.82
N ILE A 249 -74.97 -4.89 19.88
CA ILE A 249 -76.14 -5.66 19.43
C ILE A 249 -76.76 -6.48 20.58
N ALA A 250 -75.94 -7.15 21.38
CA ALA A 250 -76.41 -7.96 22.51
C ALA A 250 -77.05 -7.10 23.61
N SER A 251 -76.49 -5.92 23.88
CA SER A 251 -77.06 -4.95 24.83
C SER A 251 -78.40 -4.40 24.34
N GLU A 252 -78.56 -4.12 23.05
CA GLU A 252 -79.83 -3.70 22.44
C GLU A 252 -80.93 -4.78 22.58
N ASP A 253 -80.59 -6.04 22.30
CA ASP A 253 -81.51 -7.17 22.49
C ASP A 253 -81.90 -7.34 23.97
N LEU A 254 -80.93 -7.23 24.88
CA LEU A 254 -81.20 -7.32 26.31
C LEU A 254 -82.08 -6.17 26.81
N ALA A 255 -81.84 -4.94 26.34
CA ALA A 255 -82.68 -3.78 26.64
C ALA A 255 -84.12 -4.02 26.14
N THR A 256 -84.28 -4.46 24.90
CA THR A 256 -85.59 -4.82 24.32
C THR A 256 -86.30 -5.92 25.12
N ARG A 257 -85.57 -6.96 25.56
CA ARG A 257 -86.14 -8.04 26.38
C ARG A 257 -86.53 -7.56 27.78
N THR A 258 -85.72 -6.71 28.38
CA THR A 258 -85.99 -6.10 29.69
C THR A 258 -87.23 -5.22 29.61
N GLU A 259 -87.37 -4.42 28.56
CA GLU A 259 -88.54 -3.59 28.30
C GLU A 259 -89.81 -4.45 28.15
N ARG A 260 -89.76 -5.50 27.31
CA ARG A 260 -90.88 -6.45 27.16
C ARG A 260 -91.26 -7.14 28.47
N GLN A 261 -90.28 -7.53 29.29
CA GLN A 261 -90.55 -8.13 30.60
C GLN A 261 -91.21 -7.14 31.56
N ALA A 262 -90.75 -5.90 31.59
CA ALA A 262 -91.37 -4.84 32.38
C ALA A 262 -92.81 -4.59 31.94
N THR A 263 -93.09 -4.50 30.63
CA THR A 263 -94.47 -4.35 30.11
C THR A 263 -95.37 -5.54 30.46
N ASN A 264 -94.84 -6.77 30.41
CA ASN A 264 -95.60 -7.96 30.81
C ASN A 264 -95.88 -7.99 32.32
N LEU A 265 -94.94 -7.55 33.16
CA LEU A 265 -95.14 -7.35 34.60
C LEU A 265 -96.17 -6.27 34.90
N GLU A 266 -96.15 -5.17 34.14
CA GLU A 266 -97.16 -4.11 34.26
C GLU A 266 -98.56 -4.60 33.89
N ARG A 267 -98.67 -5.51 32.90
CA ARG A 267 -99.93 -6.18 32.56
C ARG A 267 -100.40 -7.16 33.64
N THR A 268 -99.51 -7.94 34.26
CA THR A 268 -99.90 -8.89 35.32
C THR A 268 -100.16 -8.24 36.68
N VAL A 269 -99.65 -7.04 36.94
CA VAL A 269 -99.93 -6.26 38.16
C VAL A 269 -101.24 -5.45 38.03
N ASN A 270 -101.76 -5.27 36.81
CA ASN A 270 -102.99 -4.52 36.52
C ASN A 270 -104.20 -5.43 36.16
N GLU A 271 -104.10 -6.75 36.35
CA GLU A 271 -105.22 -7.72 36.34
C GLU A 271 -105.64 -8.06 37.77
#